data_AF-G6XKJ7-F1
#
_entry.id   AF-G6XKJ7-F1
#
_cell.length_a   1.000
_cell.length_b   1.000
_cell.length_c   1.000
_cell.angle_alpha   90.00
_cell.angle_beta   90.00
_cell.angle_gamma   90.00
#
_symmetry.space_group_name_H-M   'P 1'
#
loop_
_entity.id
_entity.type
_entity.pdbx_description
1 polymer ?
#
loop_
_entity_poly.entity_id
_entity_poly.type
_entity_poly.pdbx_seq_one_letter_code
_entity_poly.pdbx_strand_id
1 'polypeptide(L)' 'MTEKDFPWVDRQGEAVSCTEKLRVLRENDAELRQALQDAFEDGILMGVTPDAMRRTFEAMLADLKDPTHPGQRA' A
#
# COMPACT_ATOMS: atom_id res chain seq x y z
N MET A 1 -10.69 8.22 -5.73
CA MET A 1 -9.90 7.11 -6.29
C MET A 1 -10.82 5.91 -6.28
N THR A 2 -11.16 5.36 -7.44
CA THR A 2 -12.21 4.33 -7.54
C THR A 2 -11.62 2.97 -7.90
N GLU A 3 -12.41 1.92 -7.72
CA GLU A 3 -12.08 0.50 -7.98
C GLU A 3 -11.46 0.19 -9.35
N LYS A 4 -11.53 1.13 -10.30
CA LYS A 4 -10.98 1.04 -11.65
C LYS A 4 -9.49 1.42 -11.78
N ASP A 5 -8.90 2.04 -10.76
CA ASP A 5 -7.58 2.68 -10.92
C ASP A 5 -6.37 1.77 -10.60
N PHE A 6 -6.60 0.54 -10.10
CA PHE A 6 -5.55 -0.45 -9.88
C PHE A 6 -5.91 -1.79 -10.55
N PRO A 7 -5.42 -2.07 -11.77
CA PRO A 7 -5.45 -3.43 -12.28
C PRO A 7 -4.42 -4.24 -11.46
N TRP A 8 -4.87 -4.92 -10.40
CA TRP A 8 -4.04 -5.93 -9.76
C TRP A 8 -3.71 -6.99 -10.80
N VAL A 9 -2.44 -7.04 -11.21
CA VAL A 9 -1.94 -8.01 -12.17
C VAL A 9 -1.29 -9.19 -11.45
N ASP A 10 -1.44 -10.38 -12.03
CA ASP A 10 -0.76 -11.57 -11.56
C ASP A 10 0.68 -11.65 -12.11
N ARG A 11 1.37 -12.76 -11.84
CA ARG A 11 2.74 -12.99 -12.30
C ARG A 11 2.88 -13.15 -13.81
N GLN A 12 1.77 -13.37 -14.51
CA GLN A 12 1.70 -13.48 -15.95
C GLN A 12 1.40 -12.13 -16.61
N GLY A 13 1.13 -11.08 -15.81
CA GLY A 13 0.71 -9.77 -16.28
C GLY A 13 -0.78 -9.66 -16.58
N GLU A 14 -1.56 -10.69 -16.25
CA GLU A 14 -3.00 -10.74 -16.48
C GLU A 14 -3.75 -10.19 -15.27
N ALA A 15 -4.93 -9.61 -15.50
CA ALA A 15 -5.75 -9.10 -14.40
C ALA A 15 -6.18 -10.23 -13.47
N VAL A 16 -6.00 -10.04 -12.16
CA VAL A 16 -6.48 -10.98 -11.15
C VAL A 16 -8.01 -11.06 -11.23
N SER A 17 -8.55 -12.19 -11.69
CA SER A 17 -9.99 -12.38 -11.96
C SER A 17 -10.71 -13.21 -10.90
N CYS A 18 -9.98 -13.88 -10.00
CA CYS A 18 -10.55 -14.71 -8.95
C CYS A 18 -11.24 -13.84 -7.89
N THR A 19 -12.54 -14.02 -7.70
CA THR A 19 -13.38 -13.26 -6.76
C THR A 19 -12.82 -13.27 -5.34
N GLU A 20 -12.32 -14.41 -4.86
CA GLU A 20 -11.78 -14.53 -3.51
C GLU A 20 -10.48 -13.73 -3.33
N LYS A 21 -9.58 -13.79 -4.32
CA LYS A 21 -8.34 -12.98 -4.31
C LYS A 21 -8.67 -11.49 -4.34
N LEU A 22 -9.61 -11.09 -5.19
CA LEU A 22 -10.07 -9.70 -5.28
C LEU A 22 -10.69 -9.22 -3.97
N ARG A 23 -11.48 -10.05 -3.28
CA ARG A 23 -12.03 -9.71 -1.96
C ARG A 23 -10.91 -9.41 -0.96
N VAL A 24 -9.93 -10.31 -0.84
CA VAL A 24 -8.80 -10.12 0.08
C VAL A 24 -7.98 -8.89 -0.28
N LEU A 25 -7.71 -8.64 -1.57
CA LEU A 25 -6.99 -7.45 -2.00
C LEU A 25 -7.74 -6.14 -1.67
N ARG A 26 -9.07 -6.14 -1.76
CA ARG A 26 -9.91 -5.00 -1.34
C ARG A 26 -9.92 -4.80 0.16
N GLU A 27 -9.99 -5.88 0.94
CA GLU A 27 -9.91 -5.83 2.41
C GLU A 27 -8.57 -5.23 2.82
N ASN A 28 -7.46 -5.70 2.24
CA ASN A 28 -6.13 -5.15 2.50
C ASN A 28 -6.01 -3.67 2.10
N ASP A 29 -6.55 -3.25 0.94
CA ASP A 29 -6.54 -1.84 0.51
C ASP A 29 -7.31 -0.97 1.52
N ALA A 30 -8.49 -1.41 1.96
CA ALA A 30 -9.29 -0.69 2.94
C ALA A 30 -8.56 -0.55 4.29
N GLU A 31 -7.97 -1.65 4.79
CA GLU A 31 -7.20 -1.64 6.04
C GLU A 31 -5.98 -0.73 5.96
N LEU A 32 -5.22 -0.80 4.85
CA LEU A 32 -4.05 0.04 4.66
C LEU A 32 -4.42 1.52 4.55
N ARG A 33 -5.51 1.86 3.87
CA ARG A 33 -5.99 3.25 3.79
C ARG A 33 -6.35 3.79 5.17
N GLN A 34 -7.02 2.98 5.99
CA GLN A 34 -7.36 3.38 7.36
C GLN A 34 -6.09 3.61 8.18
N ALA A 35 -5.16 2.64 8.17
CA ALA A 35 -3.92 2.75 8.92
C ALA A 35 -3.06 3.95 8.48
N LEU A 36 -2.99 4.23 7.17
CA LEU A 36 -2.28 5.40 6.64
C LEU A 36 -2.94 6.71 7.07
N GLN A 37 -4.26 6.77 7.08
CA GLN A 37 -5.00 7.96 7.52
C GLN A 37 -4.78 8.21 9.01
N ASP A 38 -4.93 7.18 9.85
CA ASP A 38 -4.71 7.28 11.29
C ASP A 38 -3.27 7.75 11.60
N ALA A 39 -2.27 7.14 10.97
CA ALA A 39 -0.87 7.54 11.12
C ALA A 39 -0.60 8.96 10.62
N PHE A 40 -1.29 9.39 9.56
CA PHE A 40 -1.19 10.76 9.04
C PHE A 40 -1.73 11.75 10.06
N GLU A 41 -2.94 11.52 10.58
CA GLU A 41 -3.59 12.37 11.58
C GLU A 41 -2.76 12.50 12.85
N ASP A 42 -2.25 11.37 13.37
CA ASP A 42 -1.37 11.35 14.54
C ASP A 42 -0.09 12.17 14.29
N GLY A 43 0.53 12.03 13.12
CA GLY A 43 1.71 12.81 12.75
C GLY A 43 1.44 14.32 12.76
N ILE A 44 0.28 14.75 12.23
CA ILE A 44 -0.12 16.16 12.26
C ILE A 44 -0.39 16.63 13.68
N LEU A 45 -1.09 15.84 14.50
CA LEU A 45 -1.36 16.15 15.91
C LEU A 45 -0.07 16.32 16.73
N MET A 46 0.97 15.56 16.38
CA MET A 46 2.30 15.65 16.99
C MET A 46 3.18 16.79 16.44
N GLY A 47 2.66 17.60 15.51
CA GLY A 47 3.33 18.79 14.97
C GLY A 47 4.18 18.55 13.72
N VAL A 48 4.05 17.39 13.07
CA VAL A 48 4.69 17.14 11.77
C VAL A 48 3.90 17.84 10.67
N THR A 49 4.59 18.36 9.65
CA THR A 49 3.91 18.98 8.50
C THR A 49 3.29 17.91 7.58
N PRO A 50 2.17 18.21 6.89
CA PRO A 50 1.57 17.33 5.89
C PRO A 50 2.55 16.85 4.81
N ASP A 51 3.40 17.75 4.31
CA ASP A 51 4.39 17.42 3.28
C ASP A 51 5.47 16.47 3.79
N ALA A 52 5.94 16.66 5.02
CA ALA A 52 6.91 15.76 5.63
C ALA A 52 6.31 14.37 5.86
N MET A 53 5.06 14.27 6.33
CA MET A 53 4.38 12.98 6.49
C MET A 53 4.24 12.23 5.16
N ARG A 54 3.82 12.91 4.08
CA ARG A 54 3.69 12.31 2.75
C ARG A 54 5.02 11.77 2.24
N ARG A 55 6.10 12.54 2.38
CA ARG A 55 7.46 12.10 2.01
C ARG A 55 7.92 10.88 2.81
N THR A 56 7.60 10.83 4.10
CA THR A 56 7.90 9.65 4.93
C THR A 56 7.19 8.41 4.41
N PHE A 57 5.90 8.51 4.06
CA PHE A 57 5.17 7.37 3.47
C PHE A 57 5.74 6.94 2.12
N GLU A 58 6.10 7.88 1.26
CA GLU A 58 6.76 7.59 -0.03
C GLU A 58 8.09 6.85 0.18
N ALA A 59 8.89 7.27 1.16
CA ALA A 59 10.14 6.59 1.50
C ALA A 59 9.90 5.17 2.02
N MET A 60 8.90 4.97 2.89
CA MET A 60 8.53 3.64 3.38
C MET A 60 8.08 2.69 2.25
N LEU A 61 7.34 3.21 1.26
CA LEU A 61 6.93 2.44 0.09
C LEU A 61 8.14 2.04 -0.78
N ALA A 62 9.15 2.89 -0.90
CA ALA A 62 10.38 2.59 -1.64
C ALA A 62 11.22 1.48 -0.98
N ASP A 63 11.14 1.35 0.35
CA ASP A 63 11.89 0.36 1.13
C ASP A 63 11.19 -1.02 1.22
N LEU A 64 10.00 -1.17 0.63
CA LEU A 64 9.30 -2.45 0.60
C LEU A 64 10.14 -3.52 -0.11
N LYS A 65 10.35 -4.64 0.58
CA LYS A 65 11.11 -5.78 0.05
C LYS A 65 10.19 -6.66 -0.79
N ASP A 66 10.61 -6.97 -2.01
CA ASP A 66 9.94 -7.96 -2.84
C ASP A 66 10.21 -9.37 -2.26
N PRO A 67 9.19 -10.06 -1.74
CA PRO A 67 9.36 -11.40 -1.18
C PRO A 67 9.62 -12.48 -2.24
N THR A 68 9.46 -12.15 -3.53
CA THR A 68 9.69 -13.06 -4.66
C THR A 68 11.09 -12.97 -5.25
N HIS A 69 11.91 -12.00 -4.80
CA HIS A 69 13.31 -11.90 -5.17
C HIS A 69 14.19 -12.66 -4.14
N PRO A 70 14.83 -13.80 -4.50
CA PRO A 70 15.53 -14.66 -3.55
C PRO A 70 16.86 -14.10 -2.98
N GLY A 71 17.13 -12.80 -3.12
CA GLY A 71 18.43 -12.19 -2.85
C GLY A 71 18.54 -11.23 -1.66
N GLN A 72 17.46 -10.93 -0.92
CA GLN A 72 17.53 -9.98 0.21
C GLN A 72 16.96 -10.56 1.51
N ARG A 73 17.66 -11.55 2.05
CA ARG A 73 17.71 -11.72 3.51
C ARG A 73 18.82 -10.82 4.03
N ALA A 74 18.44 -9.73 4.68
CA ALA A 74 19.35 -9.00 5.56
C ALA A 74 19.58 -9.84 6.82
#